data_AF-A0A2G5UBG6-F1
#
_entry.id   AF-A0A2G5UBG6-F1
#
_cell.length_a   1.000
_cell.length_b   1.000
_cell.length_c   1.000
_cell.angle_alpha   90.00
_cell.angle_beta   90.00
_cell.angle_gamma   90.00
#
_symmetry.space_group_name_H-M   'P 1'
#
loop_
_entity.id
_entity.type
_entity.pdbx_description
1 polymer ?
#
loop_
_entity_poly.entity_id
_entity_poly.type
_entity_poly.pdbx_seq_one_letter_code
_entity_poly.pdbx_strand_id
1 'polypeptide(L)'
;MGRKFVCFTEVRGESVGCAGCRTYITCEKEITSTAFTGSTGSATLFKKAWNIYHGDMGKREMTTGVHMVRDVHCSNCRKKLGWMYEFALVPSQTYKEGQVILENALVVPLQREVVDPISENDKRPPTTPPIETARHRTSSGMSSRTNSESSTSSHSSSSDFHRKH
;
A
#
# COMPACT_ATOMS: atom_id res chain seq x y z
N MET A 1 16.36 -2.04 10.81
CA MET A 1 15.22 -1.36 10.18
C MET A 1 14.43 -2.37 9.36
N GLY A 2 13.23 -2.73 9.81
CA GLY A 2 12.40 -3.78 9.21
C GLY A 2 11.73 -3.31 7.92
N ARG A 3 11.68 -4.20 6.91
CA ARG A 3 10.98 -3.96 5.64
C ARG A 3 9.48 -3.84 5.93
N LYS A 4 8.87 -2.69 5.57
CA LYS A 4 7.40 -2.54 5.59
C LYS A 4 6.83 -3.33 4.41
N PHE A 5 5.89 -4.23 4.66
CA PHE A 5 5.24 -4.99 3.59
C PHE A 5 4.31 -4.04 2.82
N VAL A 6 4.71 -3.68 1.60
CA VAL A 6 3.87 -2.99 0.63
C VAL A 6 3.22 -4.08 -0.22
N CYS A 7 1.90 -4.23 -0.14
CA CYS A 7 1.19 -5.18 -0.99
C CYS A 7 1.31 -4.73 -2.45
N PHE A 8 1.96 -5.52 -3.30
CA PHE A 8 2.02 -5.31 -4.75
C PHE A 8 1.40 -6.57 -5.37
N THR A 9 0.08 -6.63 -5.41
CA THR A 9 -0.62 -7.71 -6.10
C THR A 9 -1.62 -7.10 -7.06
N GLU A 10 -1.22 -6.99 -8.32
CA GLU A 10 -2.16 -6.85 -9.41
C GLU A 10 -3.08 -8.07 -9.39
N VAL A 11 -4.39 -7.79 -9.37
CA VAL A 11 -5.50 -8.73 -9.50
C VAL A 11 -5.78 -9.63 -8.26
N ARG A 12 -7.02 -9.51 -7.73
CA ARG A 12 -7.79 -10.50 -6.92
C ARG A 12 -8.00 -10.26 -5.41
N GLY A 13 -8.10 -9.04 -4.92
CA GLY A 13 -8.75 -8.86 -3.60
C GLY A 13 -8.55 -7.49 -3.02
N GLU A 14 -9.57 -6.99 -2.34
CA GLU A 14 -9.47 -5.71 -1.66
C GLU A 14 -8.47 -5.82 -0.51
N SER A 15 -7.45 -4.95 -0.53
CA SER A 15 -6.49 -4.86 0.56
C SER A 15 -7.13 -4.11 1.73
N VAL A 16 -6.92 -4.59 2.95
CA VAL A 16 -7.51 -4.02 4.17
C VAL A 16 -6.40 -3.35 4.99
N GLY A 17 -6.65 -2.11 5.39
CA GLY A 17 -5.73 -1.30 6.18
C GLY A 17 -6.32 -0.82 7.48
N CYS A 18 -5.46 -0.26 8.34
CA CYS A 18 -5.90 0.39 9.58
C CYS A 18 -6.69 1.66 9.29
N ALA A 19 -7.84 1.87 9.95
CA ALA A 19 -8.67 3.07 9.77
C ALA A 19 -7.92 4.38 10.10
N GLY A 20 -7.01 4.37 11.09
CA GLY A 20 -6.34 5.59 11.56
C GLY A 20 -5.15 6.03 10.72
N CYS A 21 -4.34 5.09 10.22
CA CYS A 21 -3.10 5.42 9.50
C CYS A 21 -3.00 4.79 8.11
N ARG A 22 -4.05 4.10 7.66
CA ARG A 22 -4.13 3.40 6.37
C ARG A 22 -2.97 2.44 6.10
N THR A 23 -2.27 2.01 7.15
CA THR A 23 -1.21 0.99 7.04
C THR A 23 -1.86 -0.33 6.64
N TYR A 24 -1.32 -0.97 5.62
CA TYR A 24 -1.76 -2.30 5.17
C TYR A 24 -1.68 -3.31 6.31
N ILE A 25 -2.76 -4.05 6.55
CA ILE A 25 -2.83 -5.07 7.60
C ILE A 25 -3.08 -6.45 7.00
N THR A 26 -4.05 -6.61 6.11
CA THR A 26 -4.38 -7.92 5.54
C THR A 26 -5.05 -7.77 4.17
N CYS A 27 -5.41 -8.88 3.55
CA CYS A 27 -6.13 -8.95 2.29
C CYS A 27 -7.42 -9.77 2.46
N GLU A 28 -8.41 -9.50 1.61
CA GLU A 28 -9.65 -10.26 1.53
C GLU A 28 -9.43 -11.78 1.32
N LYS A 29 -8.38 -12.17 0.58
CA LYS A 29 -8.02 -13.58 0.36
C LYS A 29 -7.71 -14.35 1.65
N GLU A 30 -7.32 -13.65 2.72
CA GLU A 30 -6.99 -14.25 4.01
C GLU A 30 -8.21 -14.37 4.93
N ILE A 31 -9.40 -13.93 4.49
CA ILE A 31 -10.64 -14.07 5.26
C ILE A 31 -10.96 -15.56 5.44
N THR A 32 -11.19 -15.95 6.69
CA THR A 32 -11.72 -17.27 7.06
C THR A 32 -13.22 -17.19 7.29
N SER A 33 -13.69 -16.19 8.03
CA SER A 33 -15.11 -16.03 8.35
C SER A 33 -15.44 -14.62 8.81
N THR A 34 -16.60 -14.11 8.42
CA THR A 34 -17.14 -12.80 8.80
C THR A 34 -18.19 -12.89 9.92
N ALA A 35 -18.46 -14.09 10.45
CA ALA A 35 -19.51 -14.35 11.44
C ALA A 35 -19.08 -14.05 12.89
N PHE A 36 -18.02 -13.25 13.08
CA PHE A 36 -17.45 -12.97 14.38
C PHE A 36 -17.88 -11.58 14.88
N THR A 37 -17.88 -11.40 16.19
CA THR A 37 -18.21 -10.13 16.83
C THR A 37 -17.11 -9.75 17.83
N GLY A 38 -16.80 -8.46 17.83
CA GLY A 38 -15.80 -7.84 18.67
C GLY A 38 -16.39 -6.95 19.75
N SER A 39 -15.56 -6.11 20.36
CA SER A 39 -16.02 -5.09 21.32
C SER A 39 -16.84 -3.99 20.65
N THR A 40 -16.42 -3.57 19.44
CA THR A 40 -17.03 -2.45 18.71
C THR A 40 -18.07 -2.89 17.69
N GLY A 41 -18.51 -4.16 17.71
CA GLY A 41 -19.55 -4.68 16.82
C GLY A 41 -19.09 -5.85 15.95
N SER A 42 -19.30 -5.78 14.64
CA SER A 42 -18.94 -6.86 13.71
C SER A 42 -17.42 -6.97 13.53
N ALA A 43 -16.93 -8.21 13.44
CA ALA A 43 -15.52 -8.50 13.29
C ALA A 43 -15.29 -9.65 12.30
N THR A 44 -14.13 -9.65 11.67
CA THR A 44 -13.77 -10.65 10.66
C THR A 44 -12.55 -11.41 11.11
N LEU A 45 -12.59 -12.73 10.93
CA LEU A 45 -11.50 -13.65 11.24
C LEU A 45 -10.63 -13.85 10.00
N PHE A 46 -9.34 -13.56 10.14
CA PHE A 46 -8.34 -13.67 9.10
C PHE A 46 -7.30 -14.73 9.47
N LYS A 47 -6.80 -15.46 8.47
CA LYS A 47 -5.70 -16.41 8.64
C LYS A 47 -4.39 -15.71 8.97
N LYS A 48 -4.15 -14.56 8.33
CA LYS A 48 -2.90 -13.83 8.44
C LYS A 48 -3.10 -12.31 8.46
N ALA A 49 -2.29 -11.65 9.27
CA ALA A 49 -2.20 -10.20 9.33
C ALA A 49 -0.73 -9.76 9.43
N TRP A 50 -0.40 -8.63 8.82
CA TRP A 50 0.92 -8.02 8.73
C TRP A 50 0.93 -6.64 9.39
N ASN A 51 2.13 -6.12 9.67
CA ASN A 51 2.32 -4.79 10.24
C ASN A 51 1.55 -4.58 11.56
N ILE A 52 1.47 -5.65 12.37
CA ILE A 52 0.82 -5.65 13.69
C ILE A 52 1.83 -5.90 14.82
N TYR A 53 1.45 -5.50 16.03
CA TYR A 53 2.15 -5.77 17.27
C TYR A 53 1.24 -6.59 18.19
N HIS A 54 1.80 -7.64 18.79
CA HIS A 54 1.10 -8.50 19.73
C HIS A 54 1.34 -8.01 21.15
N GLY A 55 0.25 -7.76 21.87
CA GLY A 55 0.27 -7.43 23.28
C GLY A 55 0.43 -8.68 24.15
N ASP A 56 0.15 -8.47 25.44
CA ASP A 56 0.21 -9.53 26.43
C ASP A 56 -0.85 -10.60 26.18
N MET A 57 -0.52 -11.83 26.57
CA MET A 57 -1.42 -12.95 26.50
C MET A 57 -2.38 -12.91 27.68
N GLY A 58 -3.68 -12.98 27.40
CA GLY A 58 -4.75 -13.01 28.38
C GLY A 58 -5.68 -14.19 28.18
N LYS A 59 -6.16 -14.77 29.28
CA LYS A 59 -7.25 -15.74 29.24
C LYS A 59 -8.58 -15.01 29.03
N ARG A 60 -9.38 -15.47 28.07
CA ARG A 60 -10.72 -14.95 27.80
C ARG A 60 -11.74 -16.08 27.72
N GLU A 61 -12.85 -15.90 28.43
CA GLU A 61 -13.99 -16.81 28.36
C GLU A 61 -14.95 -16.33 27.27
N MET A 62 -15.33 -17.25 26.37
CA MET A 62 -16.25 -17.01 25.26
C MET A 62 -17.31 -18.11 25.24
N THR A 63 -18.37 -17.93 24.44
CA THR A 63 -19.46 -18.92 24.31
C THR A 63 -18.96 -20.32 23.92
N THR A 64 -17.84 -20.41 23.21
CA THR A 64 -17.25 -21.68 22.76
C THR A 64 -16.24 -22.29 23.75
N GLY A 65 -16.03 -21.67 24.90
CA GLY A 65 -15.11 -22.11 25.94
C GLY A 65 -14.01 -21.09 26.26
N VAL A 66 -12.98 -21.56 26.96
CA VAL A 66 -11.83 -20.76 27.38
C VAL A 66 -10.79 -20.71 26.26
N HIS A 67 -10.30 -19.50 25.97
CA HIS A 67 -9.27 -19.24 24.97
C HIS A 67 -8.14 -18.39 25.56
N MET A 68 -6.90 -18.66 25.13
CA MET A 68 -5.76 -17.78 25.36
C MET A 68 -5.63 -16.86 24.15
N VAL A 69 -5.77 -15.56 24.37
CA VAL A 69 -5.78 -14.55 23.30
C VAL A 69 -4.71 -13.50 23.54
N ARG A 70 -4.22 -12.86 22.46
CA ARG A 70 -3.35 -11.67 22.54
C ARG A 70 -4.02 -10.51 21.84
N ASP A 71 -3.95 -9.34 22.45
CA ASP A 71 -4.43 -8.12 21.80
C ASP A 71 -3.52 -7.74 20.62
N VAL A 72 -4.14 -7.31 19.53
CA VAL A 72 -3.46 -6.96 18.28
C VAL A 72 -3.55 -5.47 18.05
N HIS A 73 -2.40 -4.83 17.87
CA HIS A 73 -2.25 -3.40 17.67
C HIS A 73 -1.61 -3.09 16.32
N CYS A 74 -1.92 -1.94 15.73
CA CYS A 74 -1.24 -1.47 14.53
C CYS A 74 0.22 -1.11 14.84
N SER A 75 1.18 -1.59 14.03
CA SER A 75 2.59 -1.25 14.22
C SER A 75 2.89 0.24 14.05
N ASN A 76 2.10 0.95 13.24
CA ASN A 76 2.35 2.36 12.91
C ASN A 76 1.69 3.33 13.91
N CYS A 77 0.39 3.19 14.19
CA CYS A 77 -0.34 4.10 15.09
C CYS A 77 -0.59 3.54 16.49
N ARG A 78 -0.16 2.30 16.79
CA ARG A 78 -0.39 1.57 18.05
C ARG A 78 -1.85 1.43 18.49
N LYS A 79 -2.82 1.80 17.65
CA LYS A 79 -4.24 1.60 17.93
C LYS A 79 -4.56 0.10 17.98
N LYS A 80 -5.34 -0.33 18.96
CA LYS A 80 -5.91 -1.69 19.01
C LYS A 80 -6.78 -1.90 17.77
N LEU A 81 -6.58 -3.01 17.06
CA LEU A 81 -7.36 -3.40 15.89
C LEU A 81 -8.24 -4.63 16.18
N GLY A 82 -7.84 -5.44 17.15
CA GLY A 82 -8.55 -6.65 17.56
C GLY A 82 -7.69 -7.54 18.45
N TRP A 83 -7.79 -8.86 18.26
CA TRP A 83 -7.05 -9.87 19.02
C TRP A 83 -6.81 -11.13 18.18
N MET A 84 -5.83 -11.94 18.56
CA MET A 84 -5.54 -13.23 17.96
C MET A 84 -5.76 -14.37 18.96
N TYR A 85 -6.09 -15.55 18.46
CA TYR A 85 -6.12 -16.77 19.26
C TYR A 85 -4.73 -17.38 19.29
N GLU A 86 -4.17 -17.56 20.49
CA GLU A 86 -2.91 -18.27 20.68
C GLU A 86 -3.19 -19.77 20.87
N PHE A 87 -4.08 -20.09 21.82
CA PHE A 87 -4.43 -21.46 22.18
C PHE A 87 -5.92 -21.57 22.50
N ALA A 88 -6.54 -22.66 22.09
CA ALA A 88 -7.89 -23.06 22.47
C ALA A 88 -7.82 -24.25 23.42
N LEU A 89 -8.47 -24.18 24.58
CA LEU A 89 -8.49 -25.32 25.52
C LEU A 89 -9.40 -26.46 25.03
N VAL A 90 -10.36 -26.13 24.16
CA VAL A 90 -11.33 -27.08 23.62
C VAL A 90 -10.85 -27.56 22.24
N PRO A 91 -10.68 -28.88 22.01
CA PRO A 91 -10.09 -29.40 20.77
C PRO A 91 -10.91 -29.04 19.52
N SER A 92 -12.23 -28.91 19.64
CA SER A 92 -13.11 -28.49 18.53
C SER A 92 -12.89 -27.05 18.06
N GLN A 93 -12.15 -26.24 18.83
CA GLN A 93 -11.88 -24.84 18.54
C GLN A 93 -10.44 -24.56 18.10
N THR A 94 -9.60 -25.60 18.01
CA THR A 94 -8.19 -25.49 17.60
C THR A 94 -8.01 -24.89 16.20
N TYR A 95 -9.02 -24.98 15.33
CA TYR A 95 -8.98 -24.35 14.01
C TYR A 95 -8.83 -22.82 14.06
N LYS A 96 -9.14 -22.18 15.19
CA LYS A 96 -9.00 -20.73 15.40
C LYS A 96 -7.58 -20.33 15.79
N GLU A 97 -6.75 -21.27 16.25
CA GLU A 97 -5.40 -20.99 16.72
C GLU A 97 -4.54 -20.37 15.62
N GLY A 98 -3.78 -19.34 15.98
CA GLY A 98 -2.98 -18.54 15.06
C GLY A 98 -3.77 -17.56 14.19
N GLN A 99 -5.10 -17.59 14.22
CA GLN A 99 -5.94 -16.67 13.44
C GLN A 99 -6.20 -15.37 14.19
N VAL A 100 -6.44 -14.30 13.43
CA VAL A 100 -6.58 -12.93 13.94
C VAL A 100 -7.99 -12.42 13.68
N ILE A 101 -8.65 -11.94 14.72
CA ILE A 101 -9.90 -11.19 14.62
C ILE A 101 -9.55 -9.71 14.51
N LEU A 102 -10.03 -9.06 13.45
CA LEU A 102 -9.98 -7.61 13.28
C LEU A 102 -11.40 -7.05 13.30
N GLU A 103 -11.61 -5.99 14.07
CA GLU A 103 -12.91 -5.34 14.15
C GLU A 103 -13.16 -4.44 12.94
N ASN A 104 -14.32 -4.59 12.31
CA ASN A 104 -14.65 -3.89 11.06
C ASN A 104 -14.69 -2.37 11.23
N ALA A 105 -14.99 -1.87 12.44
CA ALA A 105 -14.97 -0.44 12.75
C ALA A 105 -13.54 0.17 12.79
N LEU A 106 -12.50 -0.66 12.88
CA LEU A 106 -11.11 -0.24 13.07
C LEU A 106 -10.22 -0.49 11.85
N VAL A 107 -10.79 -1.11 10.82
CA VAL A 107 -10.13 -1.39 9.54
C VAL A 107 -10.95 -0.81 8.39
N VAL A 108 -10.28 -0.51 7.28
CA VAL A 108 -10.89 0.06 6.07
C VAL A 108 -10.31 -0.59 4.83
N PRO A 109 -11.08 -0.75 3.75
CA PRO A 109 -10.52 -1.13 2.47
C PRO A 109 -9.56 -0.04 1.97
N LEU A 110 -8.42 -0.45 1.46
CA LEU A 110 -7.43 0.39 0.80
C LEU A 110 -7.67 0.26 -0.71
N GLN A 111 -8.32 1.27 -1.29
CA GLN A 111 -8.40 1.40 -2.73
C GLN A 111 -7.05 1.88 -3.25
N ARG A 112 -6.41 1.09 -4.11
CA ARG A 112 -5.46 1.63 -5.07
C ARG A 112 -6.19 1.73 -6.39
N GLU A 113 -6.55 2.94 -6.78
CA GLU A 113 -6.93 3.22 -8.15
C GLU A 113 -5.70 2.90 -9.01
N VAL A 114 -5.79 1.82 -9.78
CA VAL A 114 -4.91 1.66 -10.93
C VAL A 114 -5.46 2.63 -11.96
N VAL A 115 -4.92 3.85 -11.96
CA VAL A 115 -5.10 4.74 -13.10
C VAL A 115 -4.20 4.17 -14.18
N ASP A 116 -4.77 3.45 -15.15
CA ASP A 116 -4.03 3.00 -16.32
C ASP A 116 -3.44 4.24 -17.01
N PRO A 117 -2.10 4.39 -17.10
CA PRO A 117 -1.50 5.58 -17.69
C PRO A 117 -1.66 5.66 -19.23
N ILE A 118 -2.53 4.85 -19.84
CA ILE A 118 -2.67 4.71 -21.30
C ILE A 118 -4.15 4.64 -21.76
N SER A 119 -5.06 5.43 -21.18
CA SER A 119 -6.39 5.60 -21.77
C SER A 119 -6.85 7.06 -21.85
N GLU A 120 -6.10 7.88 -22.57
CA GLU A 120 -6.63 9.10 -23.20
C GLU A 120 -6.45 8.99 -24.71
N ASN A 121 -7.28 8.16 -25.33
CA ASN A 121 -7.60 8.25 -26.75
C ASN A 121 -8.95 7.58 -26.96
N ASP A 122 -10.04 8.31 -26.71
CA ASP A 122 -11.09 8.51 -27.73
C ASP A 122 -12.28 9.35 -27.22
N LYS A 123 -12.63 10.33 -28.06
CA LYS A 123 -13.91 11.08 -28.16
C LYS A 123 -14.25 12.13 -27.11
N ARG A 124 -13.75 13.35 -27.35
CA ARG A 124 -14.61 14.54 -27.31
C ARG A 124 -14.49 15.30 -28.63
N PRO A 125 -15.57 15.50 -29.41
CA PRO A 125 -15.49 16.29 -30.63
C PRO A 125 -15.27 17.77 -30.28
N PRO A 126 -14.32 18.47 -30.91
CA PRO A 126 -14.14 19.90 -30.73
C PRO A 126 -15.23 20.65 -31.52
N THR A 127 -16.07 21.40 -30.80
CA THR A 127 -16.85 22.50 -31.38
C THR A 127 -15.90 23.64 -31.72
N THR A 128 -15.52 23.79 -32.99
CA THR A 128 -14.88 25.01 -33.48
C THR A 128 -15.95 25.99 -33.99
N PRO A 129 -15.93 27.27 -33.58
CA PRO A 129 -16.62 28.32 -34.33
C PRO A 129 -15.81 28.66 -35.61
N PRO A 130 -16.46 29.16 -36.68
CA PRO A 130 -15.80 29.48 -37.94
C PRO A 130 -15.20 30.88 -37.90
N ILE A 131 -14.14 31.12 -38.69
CA ILE A 131 -13.69 32.40 -39.32
C ILE A 131 -12.23 32.17 -39.81
N GLU A 132 -12.03 31.92 -41.12
CA GLU A 132 -11.51 32.85 -42.15
C GLU A 132 -10.11 33.44 -41.84
N THR A 133 -9.13 33.61 -42.73
CA THR A 133 -8.82 33.27 -44.14
C THR A 133 -7.32 33.61 -44.34
N ALA A 134 -6.79 33.31 -45.55
CA ALA A 134 -5.55 33.82 -46.18
C ALA A 134 -4.24 33.07 -45.85
N ARG A 135 -3.68 32.22 -46.72
CA ARG A 135 -3.15 32.35 -48.10
C ARG A 135 -1.66 32.79 -48.17
N HIS A 136 -0.90 31.98 -48.92
CA HIS A 136 0.40 32.22 -49.61
C HIS A 136 1.67 32.19 -48.72
N ARG A 137 2.85 31.71 -49.16
CA ARG A 137 3.35 31.11 -50.41
C ARG A 137 4.68 30.40 -50.09
N THR A 138 5.02 29.40 -50.90
CA THR A 138 6.27 28.63 -50.96
C THR A 138 7.50 29.45 -51.37
N SER A 139 8.71 29.11 -50.89
CA SER A 139 9.79 28.46 -51.68
C SER A 139 11.22 28.73 -51.16
N SER A 140 11.99 27.64 -50.97
CA SER A 140 13.41 27.40 -51.33
C SER A 140 14.53 28.43 -51.03
N GLY A 141 15.62 27.94 -50.42
CA GLY A 141 16.95 28.58 -50.49
C GLY A 141 18.04 27.78 -49.76
N MET A 142 18.91 27.12 -50.53
CA MET A 142 20.13 26.42 -50.10
C MET A 142 21.18 27.41 -49.54
N SER A 143 22.07 26.96 -48.64
CA SER A 143 23.53 27.19 -48.73
C SER A 143 24.31 26.56 -47.56
N SER A 144 25.45 26.02 -47.94
CA SER A 144 26.52 25.35 -47.19
C SER A 144 27.33 26.27 -46.27
N ARG A 145 28.04 25.67 -45.29
CA ARG A 145 29.48 25.91 -45.02
C ARG A 145 30.01 25.06 -43.85
N THR A 146 31.20 24.55 -44.08
CA THR A 146 32.12 23.83 -43.18
C THR A 146 32.93 24.81 -42.31
N ASN A 147 33.35 24.42 -41.10
CA ASN A 147 34.77 24.35 -40.73
C ASN A 147 35.05 23.80 -39.32
N SER A 148 36.29 23.33 -39.24
CA SER A 148 37.08 22.56 -38.30
C SER A 148 37.51 23.22 -36.97
N GLU A 149 38.04 22.36 -36.08
CA GLU A 149 39.17 22.57 -35.12
C GLU A 149 38.92 23.45 -33.87
N SER A 150 38.91 22.96 -32.61
CA SER A 150 39.87 22.21 -31.76
C SER A 150 40.77 23.11 -30.88
N SER A 151 41.14 22.58 -29.70
CA SER A 151 42.05 23.10 -28.65
C SER A 151 41.45 24.13 -27.67
N THR A 152 41.76 24.21 -26.37
CA THR A 152 42.53 23.44 -25.36
C THR A 152 42.22 24.12 -24.02
N SER A 153 42.18 23.40 -22.90
CA SER A 153 42.96 23.73 -21.68
C SER A 153 42.57 22.82 -20.51
N SER A 154 43.63 22.48 -19.79
CA SER A 154 43.78 21.48 -18.74
C SER A 154 43.99 22.17 -17.37
N HIS A 155 44.20 21.34 -16.34
CA HIS A 155 44.80 21.61 -15.00
C HIS A 155 43.80 21.90 -13.85
N SER A 156 43.52 20.93 -12.96
CA SER A 156 44.29 20.41 -11.79
C SER A 156 43.87 21.14 -10.50
N SER A 157 43.66 20.58 -9.29
CA SER A 157 44.37 19.58 -8.47
C SER A 157 43.46 19.23 -7.25
N SER A 158 43.50 18.00 -6.69
CA SER A 158 44.06 17.62 -5.35
C SER A 158 43.72 18.57 -4.18
N SER A 159 43.44 18.20 -2.93
CA SER A 159 43.79 17.07 -2.04
C SER A 159 43.18 17.46 -0.65
N ASP A 160 42.47 16.60 0.09
CA ASP A 160 42.99 15.77 1.20
C ASP A 160 42.96 16.45 2.61
N PHE A 161 43.01 15.61 3.66
CA PHE A 161 43.08 15.85 5.12
C PHE A 161 41.78 16.04 5.94
N HIS A 162 41.29 14.99 6.63
CA HIS A 162 41.66 14.54 8.00
C HIS A 162 41.48 15.57 9.11
N ARG A 163 40.64 15.26 10.12
CA ARG A 163 41.06 15.32 11.54
C ARG A 163 40.11 14.56 12.47
N LYS A 164 40.71 13.63 13.23
CA LYS A 164 40.22 12.96 14.43
C LYS A 164 39.93 13.96 15.56
N HIS A 165 38.94 13.66 16.40
CA HIS A 165 39.08 13.61 17.86
C HIS A 165 38.02 12.68 18.44
#